data_AF-A0A3B8P8E9-F1
#
_entry.id   AF-A0A3B8P8E9-F1
#
_cell.length_a   1.000
_cell.length_b   1.000
_cell.length_c   1.000
_cell.angle_alpha   90.00
_cell.angle_beta   90.00
_cell.angle_gamma   90.00
#
_symmetry.space_group_name_H-M   'P 1'
#
loop_
_entity.id
_entity.type
_entity.pdbx_description
1 polymer ?
#
loop_
_entity_poly.entity_id
_entity_poly.type
_entity_poly.pdbx_seq_one_letter_code
_entity_poly.pdbx_strand_id
1 'polypeptide(L)'
;MEPALFCALSNLMQSSSNLFPVALLSAERRGDLSEDVYRIKAGNAADPSVELAVTRLGLADQEQPQGVPVILLHGSFSNRRFWYSPKGIGLGAYLARAGFDVWIAEMRGHGLSPRNQQWQRNCVADYARDDLPVIGAFVREQSGQAPHWIGHSLGGTTLAAALGGGFLGEQLVASVALFGTQVSRRYWPLKVPPPVWGAKLILKRWGQMSGPRFKRGPEDELLGLAFESLRWHGLFGRFGDTRNDWWAGLAQVSTPL
;
A
#
# COMPACT_ATOMS: atom_id res chain seq x y z
N MET A 1 45.20 -32.13 -20.35
CA MET A 1 44.62 -32.14 -19.00
C MET A 1 44.12 -30.74 -18.72
N GLU A 2 42.84 -30.50 -18.97
CA GLU A 2 42.17 -29.22 -18.66
C GLU A 2 41.97 -29.09 -17.14
N PRO A 3 42.16 -27.91 -16.56
CA PRO A 3 41.77 -27.65 -15.18
C PRO A 3 40.25 -27.42 -15.12
N ALA A 4 39.62 -28.13 -14.19
CA ALA A 4 38.19 -28.05 -13.90
C ALA A 4 37.75 -26.62 -13.58
N LEU A 5 36.80 -26.11 -14.37
CA LEU A 5 36.10 -24.87 -14.12
C LEU A 5 35.03 -25.11 -13.04
N PHE A 6 35.43 -25.03 -11.76
CA PHE A 6 34.49 -24.86 -10.66
C PHE A 6 34.00 -23.40 -10.68
N CYS A 7 32.93 -23.13 -11.43
CA CYS A 7 32.15 -21.91 -11.25
C CYS A 7 31.03 -22.22 -10.26
N ALA A 8 31.15 -21.62 -9.08
CA ALA A 8 30.20 -21.71 -7.99
C ALA A 8 28.78 -21.38 -8.46
N LEU A 9 27.83 -22.28 -8.16
CA LEU A 9 26.41 -22.03 -8.17
C LEU A 9 26.14 -20.76 -7.35
N SER A 10 25.80 -19.66 -8.03
CA SER A 10 25.13 -18.56 -7.35
C SER A 10 23.82 -19.12 -6.81
N ASN A 11 23.61 -19.01 -5.49
CA ASN A 11 22.34 -19.30 -4.86
C ASN A 11 21.28 -18.37 -5.49
N LEU A 12 20.60 -18.86 -6.53
CA LEU A 12 19.38 -18.26 -7.05
C LEU A 12 18.39 -18.27 -5.89
N MET A 13 18.21 -17.14 -5.21
CA MET A 13 17.08 -16.94 -4.30
C MET A 13 15.83 -17.25 -5.12
N GLN A 14 15.15 -18.35 -4.76
CA GLN A 14 13.88 -18.70 -5.38
C GLN A 14 12.88 -17.60 -5.02
N SER A 15 12.39 -16.90 -6.05
CA SER A 15 11.33 -15.90 -5.91
C SER A 15 10.08 -16.57 -5.35
N SER A 16 9.41 -15.93 -4.40
CA SER A 16 8.10 -16.38 -3.89
C SER A 16 6.96 -16.14 -4.89
N SER A 17 7.24 -15.56 -6.05
CA SER A 17 6.27 -15.24 -7.10
C SER A 17 6.85 -15.55 -8.49
N ASN A 18 5.99 -16.01 -9.40
CA ASN A 18 6.31 -16.19 -10.82
C ASN A 18 6.01 -14.92 -11.65
N LEU A 19 5.32 -13.94 -11.08
CA LEU A 19 4.93 -12.71 -11.77
C LEU A 19 6.06 -11.67 -11.79
N PHE A 20 6.78 -11.56 -10.68
CA PHE A 20 7.88 -10.63 -10.48
C PHE A 20 8.75 -11.08 -9.29
N PRO A 21 9.95 -10.53 -9.13
CA PRO A 21 10.80 -10.84 -7.98
C PRO A 21 10.12 -10.54 -6.64
N VAL A 22 9.98 -11.57 -5.81
CA VAL A 22 9.51 -11.46 -4.41
C VAL A 22 10.44 -12.25 -3.50
N ALA A 23 10.93 -11.62 -2.43
CA ALA A 23 11.76 -12.28 -1.43
C ALA A 23 11.02 -12.38 -0.09
N LEU A 24 11.03 -13.56 0.54
CA LEU A 24 10.65 -13.72 1.94
C LEU A 24 11.75 -13.13 2.83
N LEU A 25 11.44 -12.07 3.57
CA LEU A 25 12.38 -11.37 4.45
C LEU A 25 12.45 -11.95 5.85
N SER A 26 11.31 -12.36 6.38
CA SER A 26 11.19 -12.93 7.72
C SER A 26 9.97 -13.83 7.78
N ALA A 27 10.05 -14.88 8.58
CA ALA A 27 8.94 -15.74 8.97
C ALA A 27 9.04 -15.95 10.48
N GLU A 28 8.15 -15.32 11.24
CA GLU A 28 8.24 -15.27 12.70
C GLU A 28 6.97 -15.78 13.37
N ARG A 29 7.11 -16.55 14.44
CA ARG A 29 5.99 -16.91 15.31
C ARG A 29 5.69 -15.78 16.30
N ARG A 30 4.43 -15.35 16.36
CA ARG A 30 3.91 -14.29 17.24
C ARG A 30 2.76 -14.84 18.10
N GLY A 31 3.11 -15.65 19.09
CA GLY A 31 2.14 -16.36 19.92
C GLY A 31 1.44 -17.45 19.09
N ASP A 32 0.12 -17.31 18.94
CA ASP A 32 -0.72 -18.18 18.11
C ASP A 32 -0.70 -17.80 16.62
N LEU A 33 -0.04 -16.69 16.24
CA LEU A 33 0.04 -16.21 14.87
C LEU A 33 1.40 -16.49 14.22
N SER A 34 1.42 -16.62 12.89
CA SER A 34 2.61 -16.47 12.06
C SER A 34 2.65 -15.08 11.41
N GLU A 35 3.84 -14.49 11.30
CA GLU A 35 4.13 -13.22 10.63
C GLU A 35 5.18 -13.47 9.54
N ASP A 36 4.73 -13.60 8.29
CA ASP A 36 5.60 -13.74 7.13
C ASP A 36 5.67 -12.42 6.37
N VAL A 37 6.87 -11.89 6.15
CA VAL A 37 7.06 -10.60 5.46
C VAL A 37 7.68 -10.84 4.10
N TYR A 38 6.98 -10.43 3.06
CA TYR A 38 7.43 -10.49 1.68
C TYR A 38 7.86 -9.10 1.20
N ARG A 39 8.95 -9.07 0.44
CA ARG A 39 9.45 -7.90 -0.29
C ARG A 39 9.14 -8.06 -1.76
N ILE A 40 8.29 -7.22 -2.31
CA ILE A 40 7.98 -7.18 -3.74
C ILE A 40 8.87 -6.16 -4.44
N LYS A 41 9.50 -6.57 -5.55
CA LYS A 41 10.28 -5.71 -6.45
C LYS A 41 9.80 -5.87 -7.89
N ALA A 42 8.67 -5.26 -8.21
CA ALA A 42 8.00 -5.43 -9.50
C ALA A 42 8.60 -4.61 -10.65
N GLY A 43 9.30 -3.51 -10.35
CA GLY A 43 9.94 -2.66 -11.38
C GLY A 43 8.96 -2.01 -12.37
N ASN A 44 7.68 -1.93 -12.03
CA ASN A 44 6.60 -1.40 -12.89
C ASN A 44 6.39 0.12 -12.74
N ALA A 45 6.92 0.72 -11.67
CA ALA A 45 6.83 2.15 -11.43
C ALA A 45 7.88 2.94 -12.25
N ALA A 46 7.62 4.23 -12.46
CA ALA A 46 8.59 5.13 -13.09
C ALA A 46 9.92 5.23 -12.30
N ASP A 47 9.88 4.98 -11.00
CA ASP A 47 11.07 4.75 -10.18
C ASP A 47 11.24 3.24 -9.94
N PRO A 48 12.20 2.58 -10.61
CA PRO A 48 12.39 1.13 -10.50
C PRO A 48 12.98 0.69 -9.14
N SER A 49 13.37 1.64 -8.28
CA SER A 49 13.82 1.35 -6.92
C SER A 49 12.68 1.18 -5.92
N VAL A 50 11.43 1.29 -6.36
CA VAL A 50 10.25 1.02 -5.52
C VAL A 50 10.22 -0.45 -5.13
N GLU A 51 10.18 -0.68 -3.81
CA GLU A 51 9.96 -2.00 -3.24
C GLU A 51 8.89 -1.91 -2.14
N LEU A 52 8.03 -2.92 -2.06
CA LEU A 52 6.86 -2.94 -1.18
C LEU A 52 6.96 -4.10 -0.19
N ALA A 53 6.65 -3.85 1.08
CA ALA A 53 6.46 -4.89 2.08
C ALA A 53 5.01 -5.32 2.12
N VAL A 54 4.78 -6.63 2.11
CA VAL A 54 3.47 -7.22 2.38
C VAL A 54 3.66 -8.28 3.47
N THR A 55 2.96 -8.09 4.60
CA THR A 55 2.97 -9.04 5.72
C THR A 55 1.78 -9.98 5.61
N ARG A 56 1.99 -11.28 5.57
CA ARG A 56 0.94 -12.28 5.71
C ARG A 56 0.82 -12.66 7.19
N LEU A 57 -0.41 -12.64 7.71
CA LEU A 57 -0.73 -13.15 9.04
C LEU A 57 -1.59 -14.41 8.91
N GLY A 58 -1.15 -15.49 9.55
CA GLY A 58 -1.89 -16.75 9.66
C GLY A 58 -1.84 -17.28 11.09
N LEU A 59 -2.41 -18.47 11.30
CA LEU A 59 -2.24 -19.21 12.55
C LEU A 59 -0.90 -19.97 12.51
N ALA A 60 -0.12 -19.88 13.58
CA ALA A 60 1.23 -20.45 13.65
C ALA A 60 1.28 -21.96 13.45
N ASP A 61 0.24 -22.65 13.91
CA ASP A 61 0.18 -24.12 13.92
C ASP A 61 -0.54 -24.67 12.68
N GLN A 62 -0.84 -23.81 11.70
CA GLN A 62 -1.50 -24.19 10.45
C GLN A 62 -0.46 -24.48 9.38
N GLU A 63 -0.39 -25.73 8.90
CA GLU A 63 0.62 -26.16 7.92
C GLU A 63 0.45 -25.51 6.54
N GLN A 64 -0.77 -25.14 6.19
CA GLN A 64 -1.06 -24.43 4.96
C GLN A 64 -1.97 -23.24 5.24
N PRO A 65 -1.65 -22.06 4.71
CA PRO A 65 -2.52 -20.91 4.83
C PRO A 65 -3.79 -21.17 4.02
N GLN A 66 -4.91 -21.21 4.73
CA GLN A 66 -6.24 -21.44 4.20
C GLN A 66 -7.11 -20.22 4.55
N GLY A 67 -8.03 -19.88 3.67
CA GLY A 67 -9.01 -18.82 3.93
C GLY A 67 -9.26 -17.94 2.72
N VAL A 68 -10.24 -17.05 2.88
CA VAL A 68 -10.51 -16.00 1.90
C VAL A 68 -9.47 -14.88 2.07
N PRO A 69 -8.77 -14.45 1.01
CA PRO A 69 -7.73 -13.43 1.13
C PRO A 69 -8.30 -12.04 1.41
N VAL A 70 -7.73 -11.35 2.41
CA VAL A 70 -8.10 -9.98 2.78
C VAL A 70 -6.84 -9.11 2.84
N ILE A 71 -6.83 -8.02 2.06
CA ILE A 71 -5.73 -7.04 2.06
C ILE A 71 -6.10 -5.83 2.90
N LEU A 72 -5.24 -5.48 3.86
CA LEU A 72 -5.40 -4.34 4.75
C LEU A 72 -4.42 -3.21 4.39
N LEU A 73 -4.94 -2.01 4.11
CA LEU A 73 -4.17 -0.83 3.75
C LEU A 73 -4.24 0.25 4.83
N HIS A 74 -3.09 0.57 5.41
CA HIS A 74 -2.99 1.58 6.48
C HIS A 74 -3.24 3.01 5.96
N GLY A 75 -3.46 3.94 6.90
CA GLY A 75 -3.60 5.37 6.60
C GLY A 75 -2.26 6.10 6.63
N SER A 76 -2.30 7.43 6.46
CA SER A 76 -1.13 8.29 6.57
C SER A 76 -0.41 8.15 7.92
N PHE A 77 0.90 8.38 7.93
CA PHE A 77 1.79 8.34 9.11
C PHE A 77 1.80 6.99 9.83
N SER A 78 1.41 5.92 9.14
CA SER A 78 1.17 4.61 9.73
C SER A 78 1.81 3.49 8.94
N ASN A 79 1.72 2.27 9.46
CA ASN A 79 2.32 1.07 8.89
C ASN A 79 1.50 -0.16 9.31
N ARG A 80 2.02 -1.38 9.11
CA ARG A 80 1.29 -2.62 9.44
C ARG A 80 0.82 -2.70 10.89
N ARG A 81 1.51 -2.03 11.82
CA ARG A 81 1.20 -2.07 13.26
C ARG A 81 -0.10 -1.35 13.64
N PHE A 82 -0.69 -0.60 12.72
CA PHE A 82 -2.07 -0.11 12.84
C PHE A 82 -3.09 -1.26 12.86
N TRP A 83 -2.84 -2.30 12.07
CA TRP A 83 -3.77 -3.42 11.91
C TRP A 83 -3.55 -4.52 12.95
N TYR A 84 -2.35 -4.61 13.53
CA TYR A 84 -2.07 -5.50 14.66
C TYR A 84 -0.82 -5.07 15.44
N SER A 85 -0.84 -5.27 16.75
CA SER A 85 0.31 -5.06 17.62
C SER A 85 1.23 -6.29 17.66
N PRO A 86 2.49 -6.16 18.12
CA PRO A 86 3.37 -7.31 18.38
C PRO A 86 2.81 -8.32 19.41
N LYS A 87 1.79 -7.92 20.19
CA LYS A 87 1.05 -8.80 21.11
C LYS A 87 -0.10 -9.56 20.42
N GLY A 88 -0.22 -9.47 19.10
CA GLY A 88 -1.29 -10.14 18.35
C GLY A 88 -2.68 -9.54 18.58
N ILE A 89 -2.77 -8.24 18.88
CA ILE A 89 -4.05 -7.53 19.08
C ILE A 89 -4.29 -6.57 17.92
N GLY A 90 -5.47 -6.61 17.31
CA GLY A 90 -5.91 -5.71 16.24
C GLY A 90 -6.79 -6.42 15.21
N LEU A 91 -7.33 -5.69 14.25
CA LEU A 91 -8.23 -6.26 13.23
C LEU A 91 -7.55 -7.36 12.42
N GLY A 92 -6.29 -7.17 12.01
CA GLY A 92 -5.57 -8.18 11.24
C GLY A 92 -5.39 -9.50 12.00
N ALA A 93 -5.04 -9.42 13.29
CA ALA A 93 -4.94 -10.58 14.16
C ALA A 93 -6.31 -11.24 14.44
N TYR A 94 -7.36 -10.44 14.57
CA TYR A 94 -8.73 -10.95 14.72
C TYR A 94 -9.19 -11.72 13.48
N LEU A 95 -8.98 -11.16 12.28
CA LEU A 95 -9.36 -11.80 11.01
C LEU A 95 -8.58 -13.10 10.78
N ALA A 96 -7.27 -13.12 11.09
CA ALA A 96 -6.48 -14.35 11.00
C ALA A 96 -7.04 -15.46 11.91
N ARG A 97 -7.40 -15.13 13.15
CA ARG A 97 -8.07 -16.07 14.08
C ARG A 97 -9.47 -16.48 13.65
N ALA A 98 -10.14 -15.65 12.85
CA ALA A 98 -11.42 -15.98 12.24
C ALA A 98 -11.28 -16.83 10.96
N GLY A 99 -10.07 -17.20 10.56
CA GLY A 99 -9.81 -18.08 9.41
C GLY A 99 -9.68 -17.38 8.07
N PHE A 100 -9.44 -16.06 8.05
CA PHE A 100 -9.10 -15.33 6.83
C PHE A 100 -7.60 -15.42 6.54
N ASP A 101 -7.24 -15.37 5.26
CA ASP A 101 -5.85 -15.23 4.82
C ASP A 101 -5.50 -13.74 4.76
N VAL A 102 -4.86 -13.22 5.81
CA VAL A 102 -4.71 -11.78 6.01
C VAL A 102 -3.39 -11.29 5.45
N TRP A 103 -3.46 -10.27 4.60
CA TRP A 103 -2.31 -9.62 3.98
C TRP A 103 -2.31 -8.13 4.35
N ILE A 104 -1.23 -7.63 4.91
CA ILE A 104 -1.09 -6.23 5.34
C ILE A 104 -0.01 -5.59 4.49
N ALA A 105 -0.40 -4.71 3.59
CA ALA A 105 0.55 -4.01 2.73
C ALA A 105 0.98 -2.67 3.35
N GLU A 106 2.26 -2.37 3.23
CA GLU A 106 2.86 -1.11 3.68
C GLU A 106 3.19 -0.25 2.46
N MET A 107 2.68 0.99 2.44
CA MET A 107 2.93 1.94 1.35
C MET A 107 4.44 2.20 1.19
N ARG A 108 4.90 2.48 -0.03
CA ARG A 108 6.32 2.79 -0.30
C ARG A 108 6.88 3.82 0.69
N GLY A 109 8.04 3.51 1.27
CA GLY A 109 8.70 4.32 2.28
C GLY A 109 8.06 4.35 3.68
N HIS A 110 7.08 3.50 3.96
CA HIS A 110 6.48 3.32 5.29
C HIS A 110 6.79 1.92 5.85
N GLY A 111 7.00 1.83 7.16
CA GLY A 111 7.15 0.54 7.84
C GLY A 111 8.35 -0.23 7.30
N LEU A 112 8.13 -1.45 6.80
CA LEU A 112 9.20 -2.19 6.16
C LEU A 112 9.40 -1.81 4.70
N SER A 113 8.49 -1.12 4.01
CA SER A 113 8.73 -0.65 2.64
C SER A 113 9.84 0.41 2.62
N PRO A 114 11.00 0.15 1.98
CA PRO A 114 12.11 1.09 1.98
C PRO A 114 11.75 2.37 1.24
N ARG A 115 12.47 3.46 1.55
CA ARG A 115 12.37 4.70 0.78
C ARG A 115 13.05 4.50 -0.58
N ASN A 116 12.28 4.66 -1.64
CA ASN A 116 12.78 4.66 -3.02
C ASN A 116 13.57 5.95 -3.34
N GLN A 117 14.30 5.97 -4.46
CA GLN A 117 15.13 7.11 -4.86
C GLN A 117 14.33 8.40 -5.01
N GLN A 118 13.10 8.32 -5.54
CA GLN A 118 12.21 9.47 -5.72
C GLN A 118 11.14 9.57 -4.61
N TRP A 119 11.44 9.09 -3.40
CA TRP A 119 10.49 9.02 -2.29
C TRP A 119 9.69 10.30 -2.04
N GLN A 120 10.33 11.48 -2.10
CA GLN A 120 9.66 12.76 -1.87
C GLN A 120 8.58 13.11 -2.91
N ARG A 121 8.64 12.51 -4.10
CA ARG A 121 7.72 12.76 -5.23
C ARG A 121 6.56 11.78 -5.29
N ASN A 122 6.64 10.68 -4.55
CA ASN A 122 5.56 9.70 -4.46
C ASN A 122 4.22 10.38 -4.10
N CYS A 123 3.15 9.92 -4.70
CA CYS A 123 1.80 10.43 -4.48
C CYS A 123 0.76 9.30 -4.52
N VAL A 124 -0.51 9.61 -4.23
CA VAL A 124 -1.60 8.63 -4.24
C VAL A 124 -1.78 8.04 -5.62
N ALA A 125 -1.54 8.81 -6.69
CA ALA A 125 -1.60 8.29 -8.05
C ALA A 125 -0.61 7.13 -8.27
N ASP A 126 0.60 7.22 -7.71
CA ASP A 126 1.60 6.16 -7.84
C ASP A 126 1.19 4.92 -7.03
N TYR A 127 0.63 5.12 -5.83
CA TYR A 127 0.14 4.01 -5.02
C TYR A 127 -1.01 3.28 -5.71
N ALA A 128 -1.98 4.05 -6.21
CA ALA A 128 -3.19 3.52 -6.82
C ALA A 128 -2.92 2.82 -8.16
N ARG A 129 -2.08 3.41 -9.01
CA ARG A 129 -1.79 2.91 -10.35
C ARG A 129 -0.72 1.81 -10.35
N ASP A 130 0.32 1.96 -9.54
CA ASP A 130 1.52 1.11 -9.65
C ASP A 130 1.59 0.09 -8.51
N ASP A 131 1.28 0.48 -7.26
CA ASP A 131 1.48 -0.39 -6.09
C ASP A 131 0.33 -1.38 -5.86
N LEU A 132 -0.92 -0.90 -5.84
CA LEU A 132 -2.07 -1.76 -5.51
C LEU A 132 -2.28 -2.93 -6.49
N PRO A 133 -2.14 -2.75 -7.82
CA PRO A 133 -2.30 -3.87 -8.74
C PRO A 133 -1.23 -4.95 -8.55
N VAL A 134 0.01 -4.55 -8.23
CA VAL A 134 1.11 -5.47 -7.93
C VAL A 134 0.85 -6.25 -6.65
N ILE A 135 0.43 -5.56 -5.58
CA ILE A 135 0.06 -6.20 -4.31
C ILE A 135 -1.09 -7.19 -4.53
N GLY A 136 -2.15 -6.77 -5.23
CA GLY A 136 -3.29 -7.63 -5.53
C GLY A 136 -2.91 -8.85 -6.38
N ALA A 137 -2.04 -8.67 -7.38
CA ALA A 137 -1.58 -9.76 -8.23
C ALA A 137 -0.76 -10.79 -7.45
N PHE A 138 0.14 -10.33 -6.57
CA PHE A 138 0.90 -11.21 -5.68
C PHE A 138 -0.04 -11.99 -4.76
N VAL A 139 -0.94 -11.32 -4.05
CA VAL A 139 -1.87 -11.98 -3.12
C VAL A 139 -2.77 -12.98 -3.84
N ARG A 140 -3.27 -12.65 -5.03
CA ARG A 140 -4.06 -13.58 -5.85
C ARG A 140 -3.24 -14.79 -6.28
N GLU A 141 -1.98 -14.61 -6.67
CA GLU A 141 -1.10 -15.74 -7.01
C GLU A 141 -0.92 -16.69 -5.82
N GLN A 142 -0.73 -16.14 -4.62
CA GLN A 142 -0.52 -16.94 -3.40
C GLN A 142 -1.78 -17.63 -2.89
N SER A 143 -2.96 -17.04 -3.10
CA SER A 143 -4.24 -17.51 -2.54
C SER A 143 -5.16 -18.20 -3.55
N GLY A 144 -4.91 -18.03 -4.85
CA GLY A 144 -5.78 -18.51 -5.93
C GLY A 144 -7.11 -17.77 -6.07
N GLN A 145 -7.36 -16.73 -5.26
CA GLN A 145 -8.64 -16.02 -5.18
C GLN A 145 -8.46 -14.50 -5.29
N ALA A 146 -9.47 -13.80 -5.79
CA ALA A 146 -9.48 -12.34 -5.76
C ALA A 146 -9.65 -11.86 -4.30
N PRO A 147 -8.78 -10.96 -3.80
CA PRO A 147 -8.84 -10.50 -2.42
C PRO A 147 -9.96 -9.51 -2.16
N HIS A 148 -10.50 -9.53 -0.93
CA HIS A 148 -11.23 -8.40 -0.37
C HIS A 148 -10.25 -7.34 0.13
N TRP A 149 -10.57 -6.06 -0.05
CA TRP A 149 -9.70 -4.97 0.37
C TRP A 149 -10.33 -4.14 1.47
N ILE A 150 -9.54 -3.79 2.47
CA ILE A 150 -9.94 -2.90 3.55
C ILE A 150 -8.96 -1.73 3.61
N GLY A 151 -9.46 -0.53 3.41
CA GLY A 151 -8.66 0.69 3.48
C GLY A 151 -9.05 1.60 4.62
N HIS A 152 -8.08 2.05 5.41
CA HIS A 152 -8.29 3.10 6.41
C HIS A 152 -7.72 4.43 5.94
N SER A 153 -8.48 5.53 6.08
CA SER A 153 -8.02 6.89 5.82
C SER A 153 -7.35 6.99 4.43
N LEU A 154 -6.07 7.37 4.34
CA LEU A 154 -5.31 7.42 3.09
C LEU A 154 -5.31 6.08 2.33
N GLY A 155 -5.22 4.93 3.01
CA GLY A 155 -5.28 3.62 2.35
C GLY A 155 -6.60 3.41 1.62
N GLY A 156 -7.70 3.86 2.22
CA GLY A 156 -9.00 3.85 1.55
C GLY A 156 -9.13 4.90 0.44
N THR A 157 -8.51 6.08 0.60
CA THR A 157 -8.44 7.08 -0.48
C THR A 157 -7.68 6.53 -1.67
N THR A 158 -6.58 5.81 -1.45
CA THR A 158 -5.82 5.12 -2.50
C THR A 158 -6.64 4.03 -3.18
N LEU A 159 -7.42 3.24 -2.43
CA LEU A 159 -8.35 2.26 -3.03
C LEU A 159 -9.40 2.93 -3.90
N ALA A 160 -10.02 4.00 -3.40
CA ALA A 160 -11.00 4.76 -4.18
C ALA A 160 -10.37 5.36 -5.46
N ALA A 161 -9.13 5.84 -5.40
CA ALA A 161 -8.38 6.29 -6.58
C ALA A 161 -8.11 5.14 -7.55
N ALA A 162 -7.75 3.95 -7.06
CA ALA A 162 -7.45 2.80 -7.89
C ALA A 162 -8.69 2.23 -8.60
N LEU A 163 -9.82 2.15 -7.89
CA LEU A 163 -11.10 1.77 -8.48
C LEU A 163 -11.58 2.81 -9.49
N GLY A 164 -11.61 4.10 -9.09
CA GLY A 164 -12.06 5.18 -9.97
C GLY A 164 -11.13 5.44 -11.16
N GLY A 165 -9.85 5.08 -11.06
CA GLY A 165 -8.89 5.11 -12.17
C GLY A 165 -8.91 3.86 -13.05
N GLY A 166 -9.67 2.82 -12.69
CA GLY A 166 -9.69 1.54 -13.40
C GLY A 166 -8.36 0.77 -13.29
N PHE A 167 -7.55 1.05 -12.27
CA PHE A 167 -6.24 0.40 -12.07
C PHE A 167 -6.37 -0.97 -11.39
N LEU A 168 -7.45 -1.18 -10.63
CA LEU A 168 -7.79 -2.47 -10.04
C LEU A 168 -8.96 -3.09 -10.78
N GLY A 169 -8.70 -4.15 -11.55
CA GLY A 169 -9.73 -4.92 -12.24
C GLY A 169 -10.43 -5.95 -11.33
N GLU A 170 -11.56 -6.47 -11.79
CA GLU A 170 -12.40 -7.45 -11.06
C GLU A 170 -11.62 -8.71 -10.65
N GLN A 171 -10.63 -9.11 -11.45
CA GLN A 171 -9.75 -10.23 -11.16
C GLN A 171 -8.79 -10.01 -9.97
N LEU A 172 -8.70 -8.78 -9.43
CA LEU A 172 -7.83 -8.41 -8.31
C LEU A 172 -8.61 -7.91 -7.09
N VAL A 173 -9.94 -7.80 -7.19
CA VAL A 173 -10.78 -7.23 -6.13
C VAL A 173 -12.13 -7.95 -6.08
N ALA A 174 -12.37 -8.69 -4.99
CA ALA A 174 -13.67 -9.32 -4.74
C ALA A 174 -14.67 -8.33 -4.12
N SER A 175 -14.24 -7.52 -3.15
CA SER A 175 -14.99 -6.37 -2.62
C SER A 175 -14.06 -5.40 -1.91
N VAL A 176 -14.57 -4.22 -1.55
CA VAL A 176 -13.84 -3.19 -0.80
C VAL A 176 -14.64 -2.74 0.42
N ALA A 177 -13.95 -2.43 1.52
CA ALA A 177 -14.51 -1.72 2.67
C ALA A 177 -13.64 -0.51 3.03
N LEU A 178 -14.26 0.64 3.28
CA LEU A 178 -13.57 1.91 3.54
C LEU A 178 -13.87 2.45 4.94
N PHE A 179 -12.82 2.64 5.75
CA PHE A 179 -12.91 3.15 7.12
C PHE A 179 -12.34 4.56 7.23
N GLY A 180 -13.18 5.54 7.56
CA GLY A 180 -12.73 6.93 7.76
C GLY A 180 -12.14 7.56 6.50
N THR A 181 -12.55 7.10 5.33
CA THR A 181 -12.04 7.55 4.02
C THR A 181 -12.80 8.77 3.54
N GLN A 182 -12.09 9.89 3.36
CA GLN A 182 -12.69 11.16 2.94
C GLN A 182 -12.16 11.56 1.56
N VAL A 183 -12.94 11.26 0.52
CA VAL A 183 -12.65 11.65 -0.87
C VAL A 183 -13.45 12.88 -1.33
N SER A 184 -14.57 13.19 -0.67
CA SER A 184 -15.52 14.25 -1.07
C SER A 184 -15.43 15.54 -0.24
N ARG A 185 -14.56 15.59 0.78
CA ARG A 185 -14.52 16.71 1.72
C ARG A 185 -13.97 17.97 1.05
N ARG A 186 -14.72 19.07 1.13
CA ARG A 186 -14.32 20.37 0.56
C ARG A 186 -13.77 21.30 1.63
N TYR A 187 -12.49 21.67 1.51
CA TYR A 187 -11.89 22.71 2.36
C TYR A 187 -12.01 24.07 1.68
N TRP A 188 -13.04 24.84 2.02
CA TRP A 188 -13.32 26.14 1.40
C TRP A 188 -12.11 27.09 1.36
N PRO A 189 -11.28 27.22 2.42
CA PRO A 189 -10.09 28.09 2.37
C PRO A 189 -9.07 27.69 1.29
N LEU A 190 -8.98 26.40 0.95
CA LEU A 190 -8.06 25.93 -0.10
C LEU A 190 -8.57 26.21 -1.53
N LYS A 191 -9.84 26.59 -1.68
CA LYS A 191 -10.37 27.04 -2.99
C LYS A 191 -9.89 28.45 -3.35
N VAL A 192 -9.28 29.18 -2.42
CA VAL A 192 -8.67 30.49 -2.65
C VAL A 192 -7.16 30.27 -2.95
N PRO A 193 -6.62 30.74 -4.10
CA PRO A 193 -5.24 30.41 -4.48
C PRO A 193 -4.12 30.88 -3.53
N PRO A 194 -4.13 32.10 -2.96
CA PRO A 194 -3.07 32.55 -2.05
C PRO A 194 -2.78 31.64 -0.85
N PRO A 195 -3.78 31.13 -0.08
CA PRO A 195 -3.56 30.10 0.93
C PRO A 195 -2.82 28.85 0.43
N VAL A 196 -3.16 28.36 -0.76
CA VAL A 196 -2.51 27.17 -1.35
C VAL A 196 -1.07 27.48 -1.71
N TRP A 197 -0.78 28.67 -2.25
CA TRP A 197 0.60 29.09 -2.57
C TRP A 197 1.46 29.22 -1.31
N GLY A 198 0.92 29.82 -0.25
CA GLY A 198 1.58 29.91 1.05
C GLY A 198 1.88 28.53 1.64
N ALA A 199 0.89 27.63 1.64
CA ALA A 199 1.07 26.26 2.09
C ALA A 199 2.15 25.52 1.27
N LYS A 200 2.14 25.67 -0.07
CA LYS A 200 3.18 25.08 -0.93
C LYS A 200 4.56 25.62 -0.62
N LEU A 201 4.71 26.92 -0.38
CA LEU A 201 6.00 27.54 -0.04
C LEU A 201 6.54 27.01 1.28
N ILE A 202 5.68 26.86 2.30
CA ILE A 202 6.04 26.29 3.60
C ILE A 202 6.44 24.82 3.45
N LEU A 203 5.62 24.01 2.76
CA LEU A 203 5.89 22.59 2.55
C LEU A 203 7.19 22.35 1.77
N LYS A 204 7.51 23.18 0.78
CA LYS A 204 8.79 23.09 0.04
C LYS A 204 10.02 23.33 0.92
N ARG A 205 9.87 24.02 2.04
CA ARG A 205 10.96 24.21 3.02
C ARG A 205 11.14 22.99 3.93
N TRP A 206 10.18 22.07 3.94
CA TRP A 206 10.26 20.84 4.69
C TRP A 206 10.67 19.72 3.75
N GLY A 207 11.62 18.86 4.16
CA GLY A 207 11.99 17.69 3.35
C GLY A 207 10.97 16.54 3.44
N GLN A 208 10.21 16.50 4.52
CA GLN A 208 9.20 15.49 4.85
C GLN A 208 8.28 16.02 5.96
N MET A 209 7.09 15.42 6.14
CA MET A 209 6.21 15.71 7.26
C MET A 209 6.41 14.67 8.35
N SER A 210 7.04 15.03 9.46
CA SER A 210 7.36 14.03 10.49
C SER A 210 6.17 13.65 11.36
N GLY A 211 5.72 12.40 11.26
CA GLY A 211 4.63 11.88 12.08
C GLY A 211 4.91 11.97 13.58
N PRO A 212 6.08 11.49 14.06
CA PRO A 212 6.42 11.55 15.48
C PRO A 212 6.47 13.00 16.01
N ARG A 213 7.11 13.91 15.26
CA ARG A 213 7.22 15.33 15.66
C ARG A 213 5.85 16.01 15.79
N PHE A 214 4.91 15.65 14.93
CA PHE A 214 3.54 16.20 14.93
C PHE A 214 2.52 15.33 15.68
N LYS A 215 2.95 14.26 16.38
CA LYS A 215 2.10 13.29 17.08
C LYS A 215 0.98 12.72 16.20
N ARG A 216 1.29 12.47 14.92
CA ARG A 216 0.35 11.90 13.92
C ARG A 216 0.47 10.39 13.76
N GLY A 217 1.64 9.83 14.07
CA GLY A 217 1.92 8.41 13.95
C GLY A 217 3.43 8.14 13.92
N PRO A 218 3.86 6.87 13.84
CA PRO A 218 5.27 6.50 13.86
C PRO A 218 6.02 6.84 12.57
N GLU A 219 5.33 6.98 11.44
CA GLU A 219 5.96 7.17 10.13
C GLU A 219 6.04 8.64 9.73
N ASP A 220 7.04 8.98 8.91
CA ASP A 220 7.08 10.26 8.22
C ASP A 220 6.28 10.18 6.92
N GLU A 221 5.58 11.25 6.58
CA GLU A 221 4.77 11.32 5.37
C GLU A 221 5.42 12.18 4.28
N LEU A 222 5.14 11.80 3.05
CA LEU A 222 5.69 12.38 1.83
C LEU A 222 5.12 13.78 1.55
N LEU A 223 5.93 14.66 0.96
CA LEU A 223 5.44 15.94 0.47
C LEU A 223 4.53 15.79 -0.76
N GLY A 224 4.79 14.80 -1.62
CA GLY A 224 3.97 14.55 -2.81
C GLY A 224 2.48 14.36 -2.48
N LEU A 225 2.18 13.66 -1.37
CA LEU A 225 0.81 13.50 -0.87
C LEU A 225 0.18 14.82 -0.40
N ALA A 226 0.95 15.67 0.28
CA ALA A 226 0.48 16.99 0.68
C ALA A 226 0.21 17.88 -0.54
N PHE A 227 1.12 17.91 -1.52
CA PHE A 227 0.94 18.68 -2.74
C PHE A 227 -0.22 18.18 -3.58
N GLU A 228 -0.42 16.87 -3.64
CA GLU A 228 -1.55 16.27 -4.34
C GLU A 228 -2.88 16.59 -3.64
N SER A 229 -2.94 16.49 -2.31
CA SER A 229 -4.10 16.91 -1.54
C SER A 229 -4.40 18.40 -1.75
N LEU A 230 -3.40 19.28 -1.74
CA LEU A 230 -3.58 20.71 -2.06
C LEU A 230 -4.09 20.91 -3.49
N ARG A 231 -3.68 20.08 -4.45
CA ARG A 231 -4.16 20.14 -5.83
C ARG A 231 -5.64 19.74 -5.91
N TRP A 232 -6.07 18.66 -5.25
CA TRP A 232 -7.47 18.24 -5.24
C TRP A 232 -8.39 19.27 -4.60
N HIS A 233 -7.94 19.90 -3.52
CA HIS A 233 -8.76 20.88 -2.80
C HIS A 233 -8.62 22.32 -3.34
N GLY A 234 -7.66 22.56 -4.23
CA GLY A 234 -7.40 23.85 -4.89
C GLY A 234 -8.55 24.35 -5.77
N LEU A 235 -8.43 25.59 -6.25
CA LEU A 235 -9.35 26.18 -7.23
C LEU A 235 -9.39 25.30 -8.50
N PHE A 236 -10.57 24.84 -8.89
CA PHE A 236 -10.81 23.82 -9.95
C PHE A 236 -10.22 22.42 -9.69
N GLY A 237 -9.67 22.19 -8.50
CA GLY A 237 -9.20 20.87 -8.08
C GLY A 237 -10.34 19.85 -7.96
N ARG A 238 -10.03 18.62 -8.35
CA ARG A 238 -10.87 17.42 -8.25
C ARG A 238 -10.04 16.22 -7.83
N PHE A 239 -10.69 15.19 -7.30
CA PHE A 239 -10.06 13.92 -6.96
C PHE A 239 -9.74 13.13 -8.23
N GLY A 240 -8.46 13.03 -8.56
CA GLY A 240 -7.98 12.57 -9.86
C GLY A 240 -6.53 12.97 -10.09
N ASP A 241 -5.89 12.50 -11.17
CA ASP A 241 -4.59 12.98 -11.64
C ASP A 241 -4.76 13.91 -12.87
N THR A 242 -3.70 14.15 -13.64
CA THR A 242 -3.77 14.98 -14.86
C THR A 242 -4.50 14.28 -16.02
N ARG A 243 -4.60 12.95 -16.00
CA ARG A 243 -5.14 12.11 -17.06
C ARG A 243 -6.52 11.53 -16.71
N ASN A 244 -6.78 11.29 -15.43
CA ASN A 244 -7.92 10.53 -14.96
C ASN A 244 -8.72 11.32 -13.91
N ASP A 245 -10.03 11.38 -14.10
CA ASP A 245 -10.98 11.85 -13.09
C ASP A 245 -11.49 10.66 -12.29
N TRP A 246 -10.81 10.35 -11.18
CA TRP A 246 -11.16 9.19 -10.36
C TRP A 246 -12.53 9.34 -9.71
N TRP A 247 -12.95 10.57 -9.42
CA TRP A 247 -14.30 10.81 -8.90
C TRP A 247 -15.38 10.41 -9.91
N ALA A 248 -15.22 10.79 -11.17
CA ALA A 248 -16.14 10.38 -12.23
C ALA A 248 -16.09 8.87 -12.49
N GLY A 249 -14.90 8.28 -12.48
CA GLY A 249 -14.72 6.85 -12.70
C GLY A 249 -15.30 5.97 -11.59
N LEU A 250 -15.37 6.45 -10.34
CA LEU A 250 -16.03 5.73 -9.24
C LEU A 250 -17.51 5.42 -9.56
N ALA A 251 -18.18 6.23 -10.38
CA ALA A 251 -19.57 5.97 -10.79
C ALA A 251 -19.72 4.76 -11.73
N GLN A 252 -18.62 4.27 -12.31
CA GLN A 252 -18.58 3.13 -13.23
C GLN A 252 -18.11 1.83 -12.55
N VAL A 253 -17.76 1.89 -11.26
CA VAL A 253 -17.23 0.75 -10.52
C VAL A 253 -18.37 -0.23 -10.20
N SER A 254 -18.22 -1.47 -10.66
CA SER A 254 -19.13 -2.60 -10.38
C SER A 254 -18.78 -3.35 -9.09
N THR A 255 -17.56 -3.14 -8.57
CA THR A 255 -17.05 -3.82 -7.37
C THR A 255 -17.92 -3.52 -6.14
N PRO A 256 -18.33 -4.54 -5.36
CA PRO A 256 -19.05 -4.32 -4.11
C PRO A 256 -18.23 -3.45 -3.13
N LEU A 257 -18.84 -2.38 -2.61
CA LEU A 257 -18.25 -1.37 -1.72
C LEU A 257 -19.09 -1.13 -0.47
#